data_AF-A0A7W0VKR8-F1
#
_entry.id   AF-A0A7W0VKR8-F1
#
_cell.length_a   1.000
_cell.length_b   1.000
_cell.length_c   1.000
_cell.angle_alpha   90.00
_cell.angle_beta   90.00
_cell.angle_gamma   90.00
#
_symmetry.space_group_name_H-M   'P 1'
#
loop_
_entity.id
_entity.type
_entity.pdbx_description
1 polymer ?
#
loop_
_entity_poly.entity_id
_entity_poly.type
_entity_poly.pdbx_seq_one_letter_code
_entity_poly.pdbx_strand_id
1 'polypeptide(L)'
;MRAAVWAIVAAFGCDRGHSREKPAAPVPTAVPDRATSTAPASSTPGAAGCTLAPILARHPAPKRLVAIGDVHGDLAATRSALRAAGAIDAQDRWIGGELVVVQVGDVLDRGDDEQAILDLLFRLEDEAKAAGGALIMLLGNHELMNAAGDFRYVTPGAMTDFDEVAKDRLAALGPGGVYAKKLAAHNVVAIVGDTVFSHAGVLGDWATQIEAVNGSSRCWLDGQSGGPQ
;
A
#
# COMPACT_ATOMS: atom_id res chain seq x y z
N MET A 1 23.69 25.56 21.59
CA MET A 1 24.02 25.08 20.23
C MET A 1 24.41 23.62 20.35
N ARG A 2 23.56 22.69 19.89
CA ARG A 2 23.86 21.25 19.85
C ARG A 2 23.72 20.81 18.40
N ALA A 3 24.82 20.34 17.83
CA ALA A 3 24.91 19.91 16.44
C ALA A 3 24.20 18.56 16.26
N ALA A 4 23.34 18.47 15.26
CA ALA A 4 22.74 17.20 14.82
C ALA A 4 23.73 16.49 13.88
N VAL A 5 24.10 15.26 14.25
CA VAL A 5 24.88 14.36 13.38
C VAL A 5 23.87 13.57 12.56
N TRP A 6 23.87 13.78 11.24
CA TRP A 6 23.13 12.96 10.29
C TRP A 6 24.00 11.77 9.89
N ALA A 7 23.56 10.56 10.23
CA ALA A 7 24.16 9.34 9.70
C ALA A 7 23.50 9.01 8.36
N ILE A 8 24.25 9.16 7.26
CA ILE A 8 23.88 8.67 5.94
C ILE A 8 24.45 7.25 5.81
N VAL A 9 23.59 6.24 5.71
CA VAL A 9 24.00 4.90 5.29
C VAL A 9 23.86 4.85 3.78
N ALA A 10 24.99 4.93 3.06
CA ALA A 10 25.03 4.74 1.62
C ALA A 10 25.15 3.25 1.30
N ALA A 11 24.16 2.69 0.62
CA ALA A 11 24.26 1.37 0.00
C ALA A 11 25.20 1.47 -1.21
N PHE A 12 26.29 0.70 -1.21
CA PHE A 12 27.20 0.59 -2.35
C PHE A 12 26.58 -0.32 -3.42
N GLY A 13 25.90 0.30 -4.39
CA GLY A 13 25.60 -0.34 -5.67
C GLY A 13 26.86 -0.41 -6.54
N CYS A 14 27.15 -1.58 -7.12
CA CYS A 14 28.24 -1.76 -8.07
C CYS A 14 27.92 -1.06 -9.39
N ASP A 15 28.47 0.14 -9.60
CA ASP A 15 28.39 0.88 -10.87
C ASP A 15 29.47 0.35 -11.84
N ARG A 16 29.06 -0.38 -12.90
CA ARG A 16 29.97 -0.74 -13.99
C ARG A 16 30.09 0.46 -14.92
N GLY A 17 31.30 1.02 -14.97
CA GLY A 17 31.62 2.29 -15.61
C GLY A 17 31.09 2.47 -17.03
N HIS A 18 30.05 3.29 -17.14
CA HIS A 18 29.65 3.95 -18.38
C HIS A 18 30.07 5.42 -18.29
N SER A 19 30.72 5.91 -19.35
CA SER A 19 31.16 7.31 -19.47
C SER A 19 29.96 8.25 -19.35
N ARG A 20 29.97 9.15 -18.35
CA ARG A 20 28.93 10.17 -18.19
C ARG A 20 29.11 11.27 -19.24
N GLU A 21 28.29 11.25 -20.27
CA GLU A 21 28.11 12.41 -21.15
C GLU A 21 27.11 13.39 -20.50
N LYS A 22 27.44 14.67 -20.53
CA LYS A 22 26.71 15.74 -19.81
C LYS A 22 25.46 16.13 -20.61
N PRO A 23 24.23 16.02 -20.08
CA PRO A 23 23.04 16.44 -20.81
C PRO A 23 23.03 17.96 -21.01
N ALA A 24 22.64 18.42 -22.19
CA ALA A 24 22.41 19.83 -22.48
C ALA A 24 21.22 20.38 -21.68
N ALA A 25 21.31 21.64 -21.26
CA ALA A 25 20.25 22.32 -20.51
C ALA A 25 18.97 22.47 -21.35
N PRO A 26 17.77 22.28 -20.76
CA PRO A 26 16.52 22.44 -21.49
C PRO A 26 16.23 23.92 -21.78
N VAL A 27 15.72 24.18 -22.99
CA VAL A 27 15.25 25.49 -23.45
C VAL A 27 13.86 25.77 -22.82
N PRO A 28 13.58 26.98 -22.31
CA PRO A 28 12.27 27.28 -21.72
C PRO A 28 11.21 27.39 -22.82
N THR A 29 10.22 26.49 -22.82
CA THR A 29 8.99 26.64 -23.61
C THR A 29 7.93 27.32 -22.77
N ALA A 30 7.34 28.39 -23.29
CA ALA A 30 6.24 29.11 -22.66
C ALA A 30 5.00 28.20 -22.50
N VAL A 31 4.41 28.21 -21.30
CA VAL A 31 3.14 27.54 -20.99
C VAL A 31 2.00 28.47 -21.44
N PRO A 32 1.07 28.05 -22.30
CA PRO A 32 -0.10 28.88 -22.63
C PRO A 32 -1.11 28.90 -21.48
N ASP A 33 -1.78 30.04 -21.33
CA ASP A 33 -2.74 30.32 -20.27
C ASP A 33 -3.90 29.30 -20.20
N ARG A 34 -4.20 28.90 -18.97
CA ARG A 34 -5.26 27.95 -18.62
C ARG A 34 -6.63 28.59 -18.86
N ALA A 35 -7.28 28.23 -19.96
CA ALA A 35 -8.70 28.49 -20.13
C ALA A 35 -9.51 27.77 -19.04
N THR A 36 -10.30 28.52 -18.29
CA THR A 36 -11.28 28.01 -17.33
C THR A 36 -12.36 27.22 -18.07
N SER A 37 -12.26 25.89 -18.04
CA SER A 37 -13.32 24.99 -18.46
C SER A 37 -14.10 24.54 -17.23
N THR A 38 -15.33 25.02 -17.08
CA THR A 38 -16.31 24.49 -16.15
C THR A 38 -16.81 23.16 -16.69
N ALA A 39 -16.17 22.07 -16.27
CA ALA A 39 -16.70 20.73 -16.52
C ALA A 39 -17.94 20.48 -15.63
N PRO A 40 -19.00 19.87 -16.15
CA PRO A 40 -20.14 19.50 -15.32
C PRO A 40 -19.73 18.38 -14.35
N ALA A 41 -20.30 18.38 -13.15
CA ALA A 41 -20.14 17.30 -12.19
C ALA A 41 -20.64 15.99 -12.81
N SER A 42 -19.73 15.15 -13.28
CA SER A 42 -20.04 13.79 -13.67
C SER A 42 -20.27 12.99 -12.40
N SER A 43 -21.53 12.63 -12.15
CA SER A 43 -21.88 11.58 -11.20
C SER A 43 -21.20 10.28 -11.63
N THR A 44 -20.18 9.86 -10.89
CA THR A 44 -19.57 8.54 -11.03
C THR A 44 -20.68 7.49 -10.86
N PRO A 45 -20.83 6.51 -11.76
CA PRO A 45 -21.61 5.32 -11.45
C PRO A 45 -20.84 4.60 -10.33
N GLY A 46 -21.21 4.83 -9.08
CA GLY A 46 -20.80 3.95 -7.99
C GLY A 46 -21.23 2.54 -8.39
N ALA A 47 -20.33 1.57 -8.25
CA ALA A 47 -20.62 0.16 -8.48
C ALA A 47 -21.99 -0.16 -7.87
N ALA A 48 -22.99 -0.41 -8.70
CA ALA A 48 -24.35 -0.64 -8.25
C ALA A 48 -24.33 -1.86 -7.33
N GLY A 49 -24.42 -1.63 -6.01
CA GLY A 49 -24.39 -2.69 -4.99
C GLY A 49 -23.35 -2.54 -3.87
N CYS A 50 -22.37 -1.65 -3.96
CA CYS A 50 -21.42 -1.51 -2.87
C CYS A 50 -21.96 -0.72 -1.68
N THR A 51 -21.86 -1.29 -0.48
CA THR A 51 -22.37 -0.76 0.79
C THR A 51 -21.26 -0.45 1.80
N LEU A 52 -19.99 -0.70 1.45
CA LEU A 52 -18.87 -0.40 2.33
C LEU A 52 -18.80 1.10 2.63
N ALA A 53 -18.52 1.43 3.89
CA ALA A 53 -18.25 2.80 4.28
C ALA A 53 -17.00 3.33 3.52
N PRO A 54 -17.01 4.57 3.04
CA PRO A 54 -15.82 5.19 2.48
C PRO A 54 -14.67 5.22 3.50
N ILE A 55 -13.46 4.92 3.04
CA ILE A 55 -12.24 5.06 3.82
C ILE A 55 -11.51 6.26 3.25
N LEU A 56 -11.02 7.14 4.12
CA LEU A 56 -10.34 8.36 3.69
C LEU A 56 -9.14 8.00 2.82
N ALA A 57 -9.16 8.46 1.57
CA ALA A 57 -7.97 8.43 0.73
C ALA A 57 -6.95 9.50 1.14
N ARG A 58 -7.40 10.56 1.83
CA ARG A 58 -6.57 11.70 2.25
C ARG A 58 -6.38 11.73 3.76
N HIS A 59 -5.13 11.74 4.17
CA HIS A 59 -4.69 11.82 5.55
C HIS A 59 -3.89 13.12 5.77
N PRO A 60 -3.96 13.72 6.97
CA PRO A 60 -3.16 14.90 7.29
C PRO A 60 -1.66 14.59 7.24
N ALA A 61 -0.84 15.62 7.03
CA ALA A 61 0.62 15.48 7.10
C ALA A 61 1.06 15.17 8.55
N PRO A 62 1.77 14.06 8.79
CA PRO A 62 2.29 13.71 10.10
C PRO A 62 3.62 14.42 10.38
N LYS A 63 4.04 14.44 11.64
CA LYS A 63 5.39 14.91 12.02
C LYS A 63 6.49 14.00 11.47
N ARG A 64 6.22 12.70 11.39
CA ARG A 64 7.14 11.69 10.86
C ARG A 64 6.35 10.66 10.05
N LEU A 65 6.80 10.48 8.82
CA LEU A 65 6.25 9.54 7.85
C LEU A 65 7.35 8.57 7.43
N VAL A 66 7.04 7.27 7.40
CA VAL A 66 7.91 6.23 6.85
C VAL A 66 7.11 5.42 5.84
N ALA A 67 7.66 5.18 4.66
CA ALA A 67 7.09 4.27 3.68
C ALA A 67 7.89 2.97 3.66
N ILE A 68 7.19 1.83 3.66
CA ILE A 68 7.76 0.49 3.55
C ILE A 68 7.23 -0.14 2.26
N GLY A 69 8.15 -0.56 1.40
CA GLY A 69 7.91 -1.23 0.13
C GLY A 69 7.39 -2.66 0.26
N ASP A 70 7.45 -3.36 -0.86
CA ASP A 70 7.10 -4.77 -1.02
C ASP A 70 7.85 -5.63 0.02
N VAL A 71 7.11 -6.49 0.71
CA VAL A 71 7.68 -7.42 1.72
C VAL A 71 7.56 -8.88 1.31
N HIS A 72 6.63 -9.21 0.40
CA HIS A 72 6.59 -10.48 -0.32
C HIS A 72 6.83 -11.72 0.56
N GLY A 73 5.97 -11.95 1.54
CA GLY A 73 5.99 -13.16 2.35
C GLY A 73 7.25 -13.34 3.22
N ASP A 74 8.13 -12.34 3.36
CA ASP A 74 9.30 -12.39 4.23
C ASP A 74 9.02 -11.68 5.58
N LEU A 75 8.66 -12.48 6.59
CA LEU A 75 8.31 -11.94 7.90
C LEU A 75 9.52 -11.38 8.65
N ALA A 76 10.71 -11.93 8.41
CA ALA A 76 11.94 -11.45 9.04
C ALA A 76 12.32 -10.07 8.49
N ALA A 77 12.26 -9.87 7.17
CA ALA A 77 12.47 -8.59 6.52
C ALA A 77 11.40 -7.57 6.94
N THR A 78 10.13 -7.98 7.01
CA THR A 78 9.02 -7.14 7.49
C THR A 78 9.30 -6.60 8.89
N ARG A 79 9.63 -7.49 9.84
CA ARG A 79 10.00 -7.09 11.22
C ARG A 79 11.22 -6.18 11.25
N SER A 80 12.23 -6.47 10.44
CA SER A 80 13.44 -5.66 10.34
C SER A 80 13.12 -4.23 9.88
N ALA A 81 12.30 -4.08 8.83
CA ALA A 81 11.87 -2.78 8.32
C ALA A 81 11.05 -1.98 9.35
N LEU A 82 10.08 -2.63 10.00
CA LEU A 82 9.25 -2.01 11.04
C LEU A 82 10.07 -1.57 12.25
N ARG A 83 11.06 -2.38 12.69
CA ARG A 83 11.98 -2.01 13.78
C ARG A 83 12.90 -0.86 13.38
N ALA A 84 13.44 -0.88 12.16
CA ALA A 84 14.26 0.21 11.62
C ALA A 84 13.49 1.53 11.51
N ALA A 85 12.19 1.47 11.20
CA ALA A 85 11.30 2.62 11.23
C ALA A 85 11.07 3.17 12.66
N GLY A 86 11.30 2.34 13.68
CA GLY A 86 10.91 2.61 15.06
C GLY A 86 9.41 2.39 15.31
N ALA A 87 8.76 1.57 14.48
CA ALA A 87 7.34 1.29 14.57
C ALA A 87 7.03 0.23 15.63
N ILE A 88 7.88 -0.81 15.75
CA ILE A 88 7.65 -1.95 16.66
C ILE A 88 8.85 -2.26 17.56
N ASP A 89 8.57 -2.88 18.72
CA ASP A 89 9.58 -3.43 19.63
C ASP A 89 10.04 -4.86 19.23
N ALA A 90 10.84 -5.48 20.10
CA ALA A 90 11.32 -6.84 19.91
C ALA A 90 10.25 -7.92 20.11
N GLN A 91 9.07 -7.54 20.63
CA GLN A 91 7.89 -8.39 20.82
C GLN A 91 6.82 -8.10 19.75
N ASP A 92 7.19 -7.38 18.69
CA ASP A 92 6.31 -6.98 17.59
C ASP A 92 5.11 -6.12 18.04
N ARG A 93 5.22 -5.37 19.13
CA ARG A 93 4.20 -4.41 19.58
C ARG A 93 4.51 -3.02 19.09
N TRP A 94 3.48 -2.25 18.75
CA TRP A 94 3.63 -0.86 18.34
C TRP A 94 4.27 -0.01 19.43
N ILE A 95 5.35 0.69 19.09
CA ILE A 95 6.04 1.70 19.91
C ILE A 95 6.23 3.03 19.17
N GLY A 96 5.65 3.16 17.98
CA GLY A 96 5.83 4.32 17.10
C GLY A 96 5.18 5.62 17.59
N GLY A 97 4.30 5.57 18.61
CA GLY A 97 3.54 6.75 19.05
C GLY A 97 2.74 7.35 17.90
N GLU A 98 2.92 8.65 17.65
CA GLU A 98 2.31 9.41 16.54
C GLU A 98 2.91 9.11 15.14
N LEU A 99 3.81 8.13 15.00
CA LEU A 99 4.39 7.74 13.72
C LEU A 99 3.29 7.33 12.72
N VAL A 100 3.42 7.78 11.48
CA VAL A 100 2.65 7.23 10.36
C VAL A 100 3.56 6.36 9.50
N VAL A 101 3.17 5.11 9.31
CA VAL A 101 3.79 4.18 8.38
C VAL A 101 2.84 3.93 7.22
N VAL A 102 3.32 4.00 5.98
CA VAL A 102 2.59 3.55 4.79
C VAL A 102 3.25 2.27 4.29
N GLN A 103 2.53 1.15 4.32
CA GLN A 103 2.95 -0.08 3.64
C GLN A 103 2.33 -0.03 2.23
N VAL A 104 3.15 -0.02 1.17
CA VAL A 104 2.69 0.35 -0.18
C VAL A 104 2.18 -0.83 -1.03
N GLY A 105 1.67 -1.90 -0.40
CA GLY A 105 1.19 -3.10 -1.08
C GLY A 105 2.26 -4.16 -1.32
N ASP A 106 1.88 -5.25 -1.95
CA ASP A 106 2.74 -6.42 -2.21
C ASP A 106 3.30 -7.03 -0.92
N VAL A 107 2.37 -7.36 -0.03
CA VAL A 107 2.64 -8.17 1.16
C VAL A 107 2.72 -9.65 0.78
N LEU A 108 1.87 -10.08 -0.14
CA LEU A 108 1.76 -11.47 -0.59
C LEU A 108 2.83 -11.86 -1.64
N ASP A 109 2.93 -13.17 -1.84
CA ASP A 109 3.74 -13.96 -2.78
C ASP A 109 5.27 -13.93 -2.54
N ARG A 110 5.97 -14.82 -3.25
CA ARG A 110 7.44 -15.02 -3.26
C ARG A 110 8.09 -15.49 -1.95
N GLY A 111 7.44 -15.32 -0.81
CA GLY A 111 7.81 -15.89 0.49
C GLY A 111 6.69 -16.72 1.11
N ASP A 112 7.00 -17.41 2.21
CA ASP A 112 6.12 -18.43 2.81
C ASP A 112 5.43 -17.98 4.12
N ASP A 113 5.68 -16.77 4.63
CA ASP A 113 5.17 -16.29 5.93
C ASP A 113 3.99 -15.29 5.80
N GLU A 114 3.16 -15.41 4.77
CA GLU A 114 2.18 -14.41 4.37
C GLU A 114 1.06 -14.19 5.39
N GLN A 115 0.45 -15.27 5.90
CA GLN A 115 -0.59 -15.20 6.92
C GLN A 115 -0.07 -14.47 8.16
N ALA A 116 1.14 -14.84 8.61
CA ALA A 116 1.76 -14.25 9.77
C ALA A 116 2.05 -12.74 9.59
N ILE A 117 2.42 -12.32 8.38
CA ILE A 117 2.60 -10.89 8.07
C ILE A 117 1.25 -10.16 8.06
N LEU A 118 0.22 -10.69 7.40
CA LEU A 118 -1.09 -10.06 7.36
C LEU A 118 -1.67 -9.90 8.78
N ASP A 119 -1.61 -10.94 9.60
CA ASP A 119 -2.08 -10.89 10.99
C ASP A 119 -1.28 -9.90 11.85
N LEU A 120 0.04 -9.82 11.63
CA LEU A 120 0.89 -8.82 12.26
C LEU A 120 0.46 -7.40 11.87
N LEU A 121 0.33 -7.11 10.58
CA LEU A 121 0.04 -5.77 10.09
C LEU A 121 -1.36 -5.32 10.53
N PHE A 122 -2.40 -6.15 10.39
CA PHE A 122 -3.75 -5.81 10.84
C PHE A 122 -3.80 -5.49 12.33
N ARG A 123 -3.09 -6.25 13.17
CA ARG A 123 -2.98 -5.93 14.61
C ARG A 123 -2.26 -4.60 14.83
N LEU A 124 -1.18 -4.34 14.10
CA LEU A 124 -0.42 -3.10 14.23
C LEU A 124 -1.19 -1.87 13.76
N GLU A 125 -2.13 -2.00 12.82
CA GLU A 125 -3.03 -0.90 12.43
C GLU A 125 -3.88 -0.44 13.62
N ASP A 126 -4.46 -1.39 14.36
CA ASP A 126 -5.23 -1.11 15.58
C ASP A 126 -4.36 -0.50 16.68
N GLU A 127 -3.18 -1.08 16.93
CA GLU A 127 -2.24 -0.58 17.95
C GLU A 127 -1.72 0.83 17.62
N ALA A 128 -1.37 1.08 16.35
CA ALA A 128 -0.90 2.38 15.88
C ALA A 128 -1.97 3.45 16.08
N LYS A 129 -3.20 3.15 15.66
CA LYS A 129 -4.36 4.03 15.83
C LYS A 129 -4.62 4.33 17.31
N ALA A 130 -4.56 3.31 18.17
CA ALA A 130 -4.74 3.49 19.62
C ALA A 130 -3.65 4.38 20.26
N ALA A 131 -2.44 4.38 19.71
CA ALA A 131 -1.32 5.21 20.15
C ALA A 131 -1.31 6.63 19.54
N GLY A 132 -2.27 6.97 18.68
CA GLY A 132 -2.35 8.25 17.97
C GLY A 132 -1.50 8.34 16.70
N GLY A 133 -0.89 7.22 16.28
CA GLY A 133 -0.22 7.08 14.98
C GLY A 133 -1.13 6.41 13.95
N ALA A 134 -0.52 5.92 12.87
CA ALA A 134 -1.21 5.11 11.88
C ALA A 134 -0.25 4.14 11.19
N LEU A 135 -0.72 2.93 10.91
CA LEU A 135 -0.20 2.10 9.84
C LEU A 135 -1.27 2.13 8.74
N ILE A 136 -0.89 2.58 7.55
CA ILE A 136 -1.76 2.69 6.38
C ILE A 136 -1.28 1.65 5.39
N MET A 137 -1.96 0.51 5.31
CA MET A 137 -1.68 -0.45 4.25
C MET A 137 -2.36 -0.04 2.95
N LEU A 138 -1.66 -0.22 1.84
CA LEU A 138 -2.20 -0.13 0.49
C LEU A 138 -2.30 -1.51 -0.14
N LEU A 139 -3.19 -1.63 -1.12
CA LEU A 139 -3.31 -2.83 -1.94
C LEU A 139 -2.35 -2.74 -3.12
N GLY A 140 -1.48 -3.74 -3.26
CA GLY A 140 -0.62 -3.98 -4.41
C GLY A 140 -1.27 -4.89 -5.43
N ASN A 141 -0.53 -5.20 -6.51
CA ASN A 141 -1.06 -6.13 -7.50
C ASN A 141 -1.08 -7.56 -6.98
N HIS A 142 -0.21 -7.94 -6.05
CA HIS A 142 -0.19 -9.29 -5.50
C HIS A 142 -1.42 -9.58 -4.62
N GLU A 143 -1.94 -8.60 -3.87
CA GLU A 143 -3.22 -8.75 -3.15
C GLU A 143 -4.38 -9.00 -4.13
N LEU A 144 -4.46 -8.22 -5.21
CA LEU A 144 -5.52 -8.34 -6.20
C LEU A 144 -5.40 -9.61 -7.05
N MET A 145 -4.18 -10.02 -7.41
CA MET A 145 -3.93 -11.26 -8.14
C MET A 145 -4.36 -12.49 -7.34
N ASN A 146 -4.00 -12.54 -6.06
CA ASN A 146 -4.41 -13.65 -5.19
C ASN A 146 -5.92 -13.72 -5.01
N ALA A 147 -6.59 -12.57 -4.85
CA ALA A 147 -8.04 -12.52 -4.83
C ALA A 147 -8.68 -13.01 -6.14
N ALA A 148 -8.03 -12.75 -7.28
CA ALA A 148 -8.48 -13.25 -8.59
C ALA A 148 -8.17 -14.74 -8.83
N GLY A 149 -7.50 -15.43 -7.89
CA GLY A 149 -7.03 -16.80 -8.08
C GLY A 149 -5.81 -16.92 -9.01
N ASP A 150 -5.13 -15.82 -9.30
CA ASP A 150 -3.89 -15.81 -10.07
C ASP A 150 -2.70 -16.03 -9.15
N PHE A 151 -2.27 -17.30 -9.06
CA PHE A 151 -1.24 -17.76 -8.14
C PHE A 151 0.14 -17.96 -8.79
N ARG A 152 0.41 -17.29 -9.92
CA ARG A 152 1.66 -17.49 -10.69
C ARG A 152 2.95 -17.20 -9.90
N TYR A 153 2.89 -16.42 -8.82
CA TYR A 153 4.04 -16.07 -7.98
C TYR A 153 4.00 -16.68 -6.57
N VAL A 154 2.98 -17.49 -6.29
CA VAL A 154 2.80 -18.17 -5.01
C VAL A 154 3.78 -19.34 -4.93
N THR A 155 4.55 -19.41 -3.85
CA THR A 155 5.45 -20.52 -3.57
C THR A 155 4.66 -21.76 -3.10
N PRO A 156 5.24 -22.97 -3.15
CA PRO A 156 4.56 -24.15 -2.62
C PRO A 156 4.20 -24.04 -1.12
N GLY A 157 5.02 -23.37 -0.31
CA GLY A 157 4.74 -23.14 1.12
C GLY A 157 3.56 -22.19 1.31
N ALA A 158 3.61 -21.02 0.67
CA ALA A 158 2.53 -20.03 0.62
C ALA A 158 1.18 -20.60 0.17
N MET A 159 1.17 -21.58 -0.74
CA MET A 159 -0.08 -22.23 -1.19
C MET A 159 -0.85 -22.89 -0.03
N THR A 160 -0.14 -23.31 1.02
CA THR A 160 -0.68 -23.98 2.21
C THR A 160 -0.55 -23.15 3.49
N ASP A 161 -0.14 -21.89 3.39
CA ASP A 161 0.17 -21.03 4.55
C ASP A 161 -1.09 -20.58 5.31
N PHE A 162 -2.24 -20.51 4.61
CA PHE A 162 -3.51 -20.12 5.21
C PHE A 162 -4.18 -21.28 5.96
N ASP A 163 -4.54 -21.04 7.23
CA ASP A 163 -5.07 -22.05 8.14
C ASP A 163 -6.43 -22.67 7.75
N GLU A 164 -6.80 -23.71 8.50
CA GLU A 164 -8.00 -24.54 8.31
C GLU A 164 -9.32 -23.74 8.35
N VAL A 165 -9.37 -22.55 8.96
CA VAL A 165 -10.57 -21.70 8.96
C VAL A 165 -10.86 -21.19 7.55
N ALA A 166 -9.80 -20.90 6.79
CA ALA A 166 -9.92 -20.55 5.39
C ALA A 166 -10.07 -21.78 4.47
N LYS A 167 -9.67 -22.98 4.91
CA LYS A 167 -9.66 -24.27 4.16
C LYS A 167 -8.66 -24.33 3.01
N ASP A 168 -8.54 -23.28 2.21
CA ASP A 168 -7.52 -23.10 1.18
C ASP A 168 -7.29 -21.61 0.88
N ARG A 169 -6.19 -21.31 0.17
CA ARG A 169 -5.78 -19.94 -0.19
C ARG A 169 -6.87 -19.14 -0.90
N LEU A 170 -7.62 -19.76 -1.81
CA LEU A 170 -8.65 -19.06 -2.58
C LEU A 170 -9.86 -18.73 -1.69
N ALA A 171 -10.22 -19.60 -0.76
CA ALA A 171 -11.26 -19.31 0.22
C ALA A 171 -10.80 -18.26 1.27
N ALA A 172 -9.50 -18.14 1.55
CA ALA A 172 -8.94 -17.06 2.36
C ALA A 172 -9.00 -15.69 1.65
N LEU A 173 -8.45 -15.63 0.44
CA LEU A 173 -8.07 -14.38 -0.25
C LEU A 173 -9.01 -14.00 -1.40
N GLY A 174 -9.80 -14.93 -1.91
CA GLY A 174 -10.81 -14.67 -2.93
C GLY A 174 -11.94 -13.75 -2.43
N PRO A 175 -12.65 -13.04 -3.32
CA PRO A 175 -13.75 -12.14 -2.97
C PRO A 175 -14.71 -12.71 -1.91
N GLY A 176 -14.88 -11.97 -0.82
CA GLY A 176 -15.73 -12.36 0.32
C GLY A 176 -15.08 -13.32 1.33
N GLY A 177 -13.87 -13.80 1.06
CA GLY A 177 -13.03 -14.58 1.95
C GLY A 177 -12.60 -13.80 3.20
N VAL A 178 -12.17 -14.51 4.24
CA VAL A 178 -11.86 -13.91 5.55
C VAL A 178 -10.73 -12.88 5.47
N TYR A 179 -9.66 -13.17 4.75
CA TYR A 179 -8.56 -12.22 4.53
C TYR A 179 -8.91 -11.18 3.47
N ALA A 180 -9.64 -11.57 2.41
CA ALA A 180 -10.12 -10.63 1.40
C ALA A 180 -10.95 -9.49 1.99
N LYS A 181 -11.85 -9.81 2.94
CA LYS A 181 -12.67 -8.81 3.65
C LYS A 181 -11.84 -7.88 4.53
N LYS A 182 -10.78 -8.39 5.18
CA LYS A 182 -9.83 -7.53 5.90
C LYS A 182 -9.07 -6.64 4.92
N LEU A 183 -8.60 -7.17 3.80
CA LEU A 183 -7.95 -6.41 2.72
C LEU A 183 -8.87 -5.34 2.11
N ALA A 184 -10.19 -5.59 2.03
CA ALA A 184 -11.18 -4.60 1.59
C ALA A 184 -11.28 -3.34 2.48
N ALA A 185 -10.67 -3.36 3.67
CA ALA A 185 -10.49 -2.18 4.52
C ALA A 185 -9.31 -1.27 4.10
N HIS A 186 -8.68 -1.53 2.95
CA HIS A 186 -7.49 -0.80 2.50
C HIS A 186 -7.69 -0.21 1.11
N ASN A 187 -7.07 0.94 0.87
CA ASN A 187 -7.13 1.64 -0.40
C ASN A 187 -6.00 1.16 -1.34
N VAL A 188 -6.16 1.31 -2.65
CA VAL A 188 -5.05 1.14 -3.61
C VAL A 188 -4.19 2.41 -3.72
N VAL A 189 -4.78 3.58 -3.43
CA VAL A 189 -4.11 4.88 -3.44
C VAL A 189 -4.45 5.64 -2.15
N ALA A 190 -3.43 6.16 -1.48
CA ALA A 190 -3.58 7.11 -0.39
C ALA A 190 -2.77 8.38 -0.62
N ILE A 191 -3.16 9.45 0.04
CA ILE A 191 -2.49 10.74 0.03
C ILE A 191 -2.25 11.12 1.48
N VAL A 192 -0.98 11.34 1.85
CA VAL A 192 -0.59 11.73 3.21
C VAL A 192 0.11 13.08 3.12
N GLY A 193 -0.55 14.12 3.63
CA GLY A 193 -0.13 15.50 3.36
C GLY A 193 -0.14 15.79 1.86
N ASP A 194 1.02 16.17 1.33
CA ASP A 194 1.19 16.50 -0.09
C ASP A 194 1.76 15.33 -0.92
N THR A 195 1.93 14.15 -0.32
CA THR A 195 2.53 12.97 -0.99
C THR A 195 1.45 11.96 -1.37
N VAL A 196 1.47 11.51 -2.62
CA VAL A 196 0.62 10.42 -3.13
C VAL A 196 1.39 9.10 -3.01
N PHE A 197 0.72 8.08 -2.49
CA PHE A 197 1.21 6.71 -2.35
C PHE A 197 0.32 5.75 -3.14
N SER A 198 0.95 4.86 -3.89
CA SER A 198 0.35 3.79 -4.67
C SER A 198 1.40 2.72 -4.90
N HIS A 199 1.00 1.47 -5.09
CA HIS A 199 1.93 0.39 -5.39
C HIS A 199 2.64 0.60 -6.74
N ALA A 200 1.86 0.68 -7.82
CA ALA A 200 2.29 1.18 -9.13
C ALA A 200 1.77 2.61 -9.28
N GLY A 201 2.58 3.53 -9.84
CA GLY A 201 2.26 4.96 -9.88
C GLY A 201 0.88 5.33 -10.44
N VAL A 202 0.37 6.52 -10.09
CA VAL A 202 -0.92 7.04 -10.57
C VAL A 202 -0.72 7.84 -11.86
N LEU A 203 -1.29 7.37 -12.97
CA LEU A 203 -1.30 8.11 -14.23
C LEU A 203 -2.25 9.31 -14.15
N GLY A 204 -1.99 10.37 -14.93
CA GLY A 204 -2.72 11.64 -14.87
C GLY A 204 -4.24 11.49 -15.00
N ASP A 205 -4.70 10.63 -15.90
CA ASP A 205 -6.13 10.37 -16.14
C ASP A 205 -6.85 9.72 -14.94
N TRP A 206 -6.09 9.09 -14.05
CA TRP A 206 -6.60 8.42 -12.84
C TRP A 206 -6.48 9.29 -11.58
N ALA A 207 -5.72 10.40 -11.64
CA ALA A 207 -5.48 11.26 -10.49
C ALA A 207 -6.77 11.93 -9.94
N THR A 208 -7.79 12.10 -10.79
CA THR A 208 -9.11 12.64 -10.40
C THR A 208 -10.11 11.56 -9.98
N GLN A 209 -9.74 10.28 -10.10
CA GLN A 209 -10.64 9.13 -9.92
C GLN A 209 -10.27 8.26 -8.71
N ILE A 210 -9.39 8.75 -7.83
CA ILE A 210 -8.86 7.99 -6.68
C ILE A 210 -9.96 7.33 -5.85
N GLU A 211 -11.01 8.06 -5.50
CA GLU A 211 -12.12 7.51 -4.70
C GLU A 211 -12.86 6.38 -5.42
N ALA A 212 -13.01 6.47 -6.74
CA ALA A 212 -13.69 5.46 -7.55
C ALA A 212 -12.84 4.17 -7.65
N VAL A 213 -11.53 4.30 -7.88
CA VAL A 213 -10.60 3.17 -7.97
C VAL A 213 -10.47 2.48 -6.60
N ASN A 214 -10.33 3.26 -5.52
CA ASN A 214 -10.33 2.75 -4.15
C ASN A 214 -11.65 2.03 -3.83
N GLY A 215 -12.79 2.64 -4.17
CA GLY A 215 -14.09 2.01 -3.97
C GLY A 215 -14.20 0.68 -4.72
N SER A 216 -13.92 0.66 -6.02
CA SER A 216 -14.09 -0.53 -6.87
C SER A 216 -13.30 -1.75 -6.37
N SER A 217 -12.01 -1.57 -6.07
CA SER A 217 -11.14 -2.65 -5.56
C SER A 217 -11.64 -3.21 -4.22
N ARG A 218 -12.01 -2.32 -3.28
CA ARG A 218 -12.52 -2.70 -1.96
C ARG A 218 -13.85 -3.45 -2.03
N CYS A 219 -14.80 -2.94 -2.81
CA CYS A 219 -16.11 -3.57 -2.98
C CYS A 219 -15.99 -4.96 -3.61
N TRP A 220 -15.04 -5.13 -4.53
CA TRP A 220 -14.76 -6.42 -5.14
C TRP A 220 -14.15 -7.40 -4.13
N LEU A 221 -13.13 -6.99 -3.38
CA LEU A 221 -12.50 -7.83 -2.34
C LEU A 221 -13.50 -8.28 -1.27
N ASP A 222 -14.43 -7.41 -0.87
CA ASP A 222 -15.47 -7.77 0.10
C ASP A 222 -16.54 -8.73 -0.47
N GLY A 223 -16.58 -8.91 -1.80
CA GLY A 223 -17.52 -9.77 -2.51
C GLY A 223 -18.86 -9.10 -2.86
N GLN A 224 -18.92 -7.76 -2.85
CA GLN A 224 -20.15 -6.99 -3.14
C GLN A 224 -20.30 -6.58 -4.61
N SER A 225 -19.26 -6.75 -5.44
CA SER A 225 -19.29 -6.43 -6.87
C SER A 225 -18.61 -7.51 -7.71
N GLY A 226 -18.85 -7.48 -9.03
CA GLY A 226 -17.97 -8.15 -9.99
C GLY A 226 -16.54 -7.58 -9.92
N GLY A 227 -15.61 -8.18 -10.68
CA GLY A 227 -14.20 -7.78 -10.76
C GLY A 227 -13.97 -6.26 -10.84
N PRO A 228 -12.81 -5.75 -10.41
CA PRO A 228 -12.50 -4.33 -10.52
C PRO A 228 -12.60 -3.92 -12.00
N GLN A 229 -13.28 -2.80 -12.29
CA GLN A 229 -13.42 -2.27 -13.65
C GLN A 229 -12.33 -1.24 -13.96
#